data_AF-A0A822Y3Z7-F1
#
_entry.id   AF-A0A822Y3Z7-F1
#
_cell.length_a   1.000
_cell.length_b   1.000
_cell.length_c   1.000
_cell.angle_alpha   90.00
_cell.angle_beta   90.00
_cell.angle_gamma   90.00
#
_symmetry.space_group_name_H-M   'P 1'
#
loop_
_entity.id
_entity.type
_entity.pdbx_description
1 polymer ?
#
loop_
_entity_poly.entity_id
_entity_poly.type
_entity_poly.pdbx_seq_one_letter_code
_entity_poly.pdbx_strand_id
1 'polypeptide(L)'
;MPDVRVRQLKDQLIRARVYLGLSATRNNPDFIKELRLRMKEIQRALGDATKDSQLSRNAYDKLKAMEQVLAKGKQIQDDCAAIVKKLRAILHSTEEQLKAYKKQTMFLTQLAAKTLPKGLHCLPLRLSTEYYSLNSSQQQFPNQEKLEDAMLYHYAIFSDNILATAVVVNSTISNAKEPENHVFHIVTDRLNYAAMRMWFLANPPGKATIQVENIEDFTWLNSSYSPVLKQLGSPSMIDYYFKNHHSNSDSNLKFRNPKYLSILNHLRFYLPEIFPNLSKLLFLDDDIVVQKDLTGLWSLDLKGKVNGAVETCGESFHRFDHYLNFSNPLISKNFDPHACGWAYGMNIFDLDEWKKQNITEVYHTWQKLVRENCLSIA
;
A
#
# COMPACT_ATOMS: atom_id res chain seq x y z
N MET A 1 -25.96 26.21 -17.18
CA MET A 1 -27.26 25.50 -17.18
C MET A 1 -26.99 24.02 -16.92
N PRO A 2 -27.80 23.33 -16.11
CA PRO A 2 -27.60 21.90 -15.90
C PRO A 2 -27.81 21.14 -17.22
N ASP A 3 -27.08 20.03 -17.42
CA ASP A 3 -27.24 19.11 -18.56
C ASP A 3 -28.59 18.37 -18.48
N VAL A 4 -29.68 19.12 -18.67
CA VAL A 4 -31.06 18.68 -18.46
C VAL A 4 -31.40 17.55 -19.42
N ARG A 5 -30.96 17.62 -20.68
CA ARG A 5 -31.34 16.62 -21.69
C ARG A 5 -30.64 15.28 -21.46
N VAL A 6 -29.36 15.30 -21.10
CA VAL A 6 -28.62 14.10 -20.67
C VAL A 6 -29.32 13.45 -19.47
N ARG A 7 -29.76 14.23 -18.48
CA ARG A 7 -30.50 13.70 -17.33
C ARG A 7 -31.84 13.09 -17.74
N GLN A 8 -32.61 13.77 -18.58
CA GLN A 8 -33.91 13.27 -19.06
C GLN A 8 -33.78 11.94 -19.80
N LEU A 9 -32.78 11.79 -20.68
CA LEU A 9 -32.52 10.52 -21.37
C LEU A 9 -32.16 9.39 -20.38
N LYS A 10 -31.35 9.69 -19.35
CA LYS A 10 -31.01 8.74 -18.29
C LYS A 10 -32.24 8.34 -17.47
N ASP A 11 -33.08 9.30 -17.10
CA ASP A 11 -34.33 9.05 -16.36
C ASP A 11 -35.30 8.18 -17.15
N GLN A 12 -35.43 8.43 -18.46
CA GLN A 12 -36.26 7.62 -19.33
C GLN A 12 -35.77 6.17 -19.41
N LEU A 13 -34.44 5.94 -19.46
CA LEU A 13 -33.87 4.59 -19.40
C LEU A 13 -34.16 3.90 -18.06
N ILE A 14 -34.10 4.63 -16.95
CA ILE A 14 -34.45 4.10 -15.62
C ILE A 14 -35.93 3.70 -15.59
N ARG A 15 -36.83 4.59 -16.00
CA ARG A 15 -38.27 4.31 -16.09
C ARG A 15 -38.58 3.12 -16.99
N ALA A 16 -37.90 3.02 -18.14
CA ALA A 16 -38.02 1.87 -19.04
C ALA A 16 -37.60 0.56 -18.36
N ARG A 17 -36.49 0.55 -17.61
CA ARG A 17 -36.05 -0.64 -16.84
C ARG A 17 -37.05 -1.06 -15.77
N VAL A 18 -37.72 -0.09 -15.12
CA VAL A 18 -38.81 -0.38 -14.18
C VAL A 18 -39.92 -1.12 -14.92
N TYR A 19 -40.44 -0.55 -16.02
CA TYR A 19 -41.51 -1.19 -16.80
C TYR A 19 -41.13 -2.57 -17.35
N LEU A 20 -39.88 -2.83 -17.75
CA LEU A 20 -39.46 -4.19 -18.16
C LEU A 20 -39.52 -5.22 -17.03
N GLY A 21 -39.45 -4.77 -15.78
CA GLY A 21 -39.37 -5.63 -14.61
C GLY A 21 -40.65 -5.76 -13.81
N LEU A 22 -41.76 -5.16 -14.28
CA LEU A 22 -43.12 -5.31 -13.72
C LEU A 22 -43.87 -6.44 -14.43
N SER A 23 -44.73 -7.15 -13.72
CA SER A 23 -45.51 -8.27 -14.27
C SER A 23 -46.58 -7.81 -15.25
N ALA A 24 -47.30 -6.73 -14.94
CA ALA A 24 -48.39 -6.20 -15.77
C ALA A 24 -47.95 -5.87 -17.21
N THR A 25 -46.78 -5.28 -17.36
CA THR A 25 -46.16 -4.92 -18.66
C THR A 25 -45.47 -6.10 -19.34
N ARG A 26 -44.96 -7.09 -18.58
CA ARG A 26 -44.34 -8.30 -19.15
C ARG A 26 -45.32 -9.15 -19.96
N ASN A 27 -46.60 -9.08 -19.65
CA ASN A 27 -47.65 -9.82 -20.36
C ASN A 27 -48.00 -9.21 -21.73
N ASN A 28 -47.42 -8.05 -22.09
CA ASN A 28 -47.60 -7.42 -23.40
C ASN A 28 -46.29 -7.50 -24.22
N PRO A 29 -46.13 -8.51 -25.10
CA PRO A 29 -44.88 -8.74 -25.83
C PRO A 29 -44.55 -7.62 -26.83
N ASP A 30 -45.56 -7.01 -27.46
CA ASP A 30 -45.38 -5.92 -28.42
C ASP A 30 -44.86 -4.66 -27.73
N PHE A 31 -45.43 -4.32 -26.56
CA PHE A 31 -44.93 -3.23 -25.72
C PHE A 31 -43.48 -3.45 -25.30
N ILE A 32 -43.13 -4.67 -24.84
CA ILE A 32 -41.76 -4.99 -24.42
C ILE A 32 -40.78 -4.89 -25.60
N LYS A 33 -41.18 -5.34 -26.79
CA LYS A 33 -40.36 -5.24 -28.00
C LYS A 33 -40.12 -3.78 -28.39
N GLU A 34 -41.17 -2.97 -28.41
CA GLU A 34 -41.11 -1.52 -28.69
C GLU A 34 -40.24 -0.79 -27.65
N LEU A 35 -40.44 -1.07 -26.35
CA LEU A 35 -39.68 -0.47 -25.26
C LEU A 35 -38.19 -0.81 -25.34
N ARG A 36 -37.83 -2.08 -25.60
CA ARG A 36 -36.42 -2.49 -25.79
C ARG A 36 -35.78 -1.83 -27.00
N LEU A 37 -36.53 -1.63 -28.09
CA LEU A 37 -36.05 -0.92 -29.26
C LEU A 37 -35.73 0.55 -28.91
N ARG A 38 -36.66 1.26 -28.26
CA ARG A 38 -36.44 2.66 -27.84
C ARG A 38 -35.31 2.80 -26.84
N MET A 39 -35.14 1.84 -25.92
CA MET A 39 -33.99 1.82 -25.01
C MET A 39 -32.66 1.74 -25.77
N LYS A 40 -32.55 0.88 -26.78
CA LYS A 40 -31.33 0.78 -27.61
C LYS A 40 -31.05 2.06 -28.39
N GLU A 41 -32.10 2.71 -28.90
CA GLU A 41 -31.95 4.00 -29.59
C GLU A 41 -31.45 5.10 -28.66
N ILE A 42 -32.00 5.20 -27.44
CA ILE A 42 -31.52 6.17 -26.45
C ILE A 42 -30.10 5.85 -26.01
N GLN A 43 -29.76 4.58 -25.76
CA GLN A 43 -28.39 4.20 -25.37
C GLN A 43 -27.37 4.60 -26.45
N ARG A 44 -27.70 4.41 -27.74
CA ARG A 44 -26.84 4.85 -28.86
C ARG A 44 -26.76 6.36 -28.98
N ALA A 45 -27.87 7.07 -28.78
CA ALA A 45 -27.91 8.53 -28.85
C ALA A 45 -27.19 9.21 -27.67
N LEU A 46 -27.16 8.55 -26.51
CA LEU A 46 -26.50 9.01 -25.29
C LEU A 46 -25.00 8.71 -25.31
N GLY A 47 -24.58 7.51 -25.72
CA GLY A 47 -23.16 7.12 -25.72
C GLY A 47 -22.48 7.41 -24.38
N ASP A 48 -21.31 8.05 -24.44
CA ASP A 48 -20.56 8.53 -23.26
C ASP A 48 -20.81 10.02 -22.96
N ALA A 49 -21.88 10.61 -23.51
CA ALA A 49 -22.19 12.02 -23.33
C ALA A 49 -22.44 12.35 -21.85
N THR A 50 -21.66 13.28 -21.33
CA THR A 50 -21.82 13.85 -19.99
C THR A 50 -22.48 15.23 -20.04
N LYS A 51 -22.40 15.90 -21.20
CA LYS A 51 -22.97 17.23 -21.43
C LYS A 51 -23.99 17.24 -22.57
N ASP A 52 -24.96 18.15 -22.52
CA ASP A 52 -26.00 18.28 -23.56
C ASP A 52 -25.41 18.61 -24.93
N SER A 53 -24.28 19.33 -24.98
CA SER A 53 -23.58 19.68 -26.22
C SER A 53 -22.93 18.47 -26.92
N GLN A 54 -22.78 17.34 -26.23
CA GLN A 54 -22.18 16.11 -26.77
C GLN A 54 -23.22 15.17 -27.36
N LEU A 55 -24.52 15.48 -27.23
CA LEU A 55 -25.59 14.63 -27.72
C LEU A 55 -25.68 14.66 -29.25
N SER A 56 -26.02 13.51 -29.84
CA SER A 56 -26.32 13.43 -31.26
C SER A 56 -27.49 14.35 -31.64
N ARG A 57 -27.47 14.89 -32.87
CA ARG A 57 -28.53 15.79 -33.37
C ARG A 57 -29.93 15.18 -33.28
N ASN A 58 -30.03 13.86 -33.38
CA ASN A 58 -31.30 13.12 -33.36
C ASN A 58 -31.72 12.69 -31.94
N ALA A 59 -30.97 13.06 -30.90
CA ALA A 59 -31.27 12.67 -29.51
C ALA A 59 -32.65 13.18 -29.05
N TYR A 60 -33.09 14.34 -29.55
CA TYR A 60 -34.40 14.91 -29.24
C TYR A 60 -35.55 14.05 -29.79
N ASP A 61 -35.44 13.59 -31.03
CA ASP A 61 -36.47 12.73 -31.64
C ASP A 61 -36.55 11.38 -30.92
N LYS A 62 -35.40 10.84 -30.47
CA LYS A 62 -35.36 9.60 -29.67
C LYS A 62 -35.96 9.78 -28.29
N LEU A 63 -35.72 10.93 -27.66
CA LEU A 63 -36.34 11.32 -26.39
C LEU A 63 -37.86 11.32 -26.52
N LYS A 64 -38.40 12.05 -27.51
CA LYS A 64 -39.85 12.15 -27.74
C LYS A 64 -40.49 10.80 -28.07
N ALA A 65 -39.82 9.98 -28.88
CA ALA A 65 -40.30 8.64 -29.22
C ALA A 65 -40.36 7.71 -27.99
N MET A 66 -39.40 7.82 -27.06
CA MET A 66 -39.44 7.07 -25.81
C MET A 66 -40.54 7.56 -24.86
N GLU A 67 -40.80 8.88 -24.77
CA GLU A 67 -41.89 9.41 -23.94
C GLU A 67 -43.24 8.81 -24.29
N GLN A 68 -43.52 8.68 -25.60
CA GLN A 68 -44.74 8.05 -26.09
C GLN A 68 -44.88 6.60 -25.62
N VAL A 69 -43.79 5.83 -25.64
CA VAL A 69 -43.80 4.43 -25.18
C VAL A 69 -43.92 4.37 -23.65
N LEU A 70 -43.23 5.23 -22.91
CA LEU A 70 -43.36 5.30 -21.46
C LEU A 70 -44.78 5.70 -21.01
N ALA A 71 -45.47 6.54 -21.78
CA ALA A 71 -46.87 6.89 -21.54
C ALA A 71 -47.80 5.67 -21.70
N LYS A 72 -47.58 4.82 -22.73
CA LYS A 72 -48.27 3.52 -22.86
C LYS A 72 -47.99 2.63 -21.64
N GLY A 73 -46.74 2.58 -21.17
CA GLY A 73 -46.35 1.81 -19.98
C GLY A 73 -47.08 2.26 -18.71
N LYS A 74 -47.29 3.57 -18.55
CA LYS A 74 -48.08 4.14 -17.45
C LYS A 74 -49.55 3.70 -17.52
N GLN A 75 -50.14 3.67 -18.71
CA GLN A 75 -51.53 3.20 -18.88
C GLN A 75 -51.69 1.71 -18.56
N ILE A 76 -50.68 0.89 -18.85
CA ILE A 76 -50.69 -0.55 -18.53
C ILE A 76 -50.52 -0.81 -17.03
N GLN A 77 -49.75 0.04 -16.33
CA GLN A 77 -49.45 -0.13 -14.92
C GLN A 77 -49.48 1.20 -14.18
N ASP A 78 -50.61 1.48 -13.53
CA ASP A 78 -50.85 2.69 -12.74
C ASP A 78 -50.62 2.49 -11.23
N ASP A 79 -50.33 1.25 -10.80
CA ASP A 79 -50.00 0.96 -9.41
C ASP A 79 -48.62 1.54 -9.03
N CYS A 80 -48.67 2.70 -8.38
CA CYS A 80 -47.50 3.39 -7.86
C CYS A 80 -46.74 2.55 -6.81
N ALA A 81 -47.41 1.71 -6.02
CA ALA A 81 -46.75 0.90 -5.00
C ALA A 81 -45.85 -0.17 -5.65
N ALA A 82 -46.32 -0.82 -6.72
CA ALA A 82 -45.51 -1.74 -7.51
C ALA A 82 -44.30 -1.06 -8.16
N ILE A 83 -44.48 0.16 -8.68
CA ILE A 83 -43.39 0.96 -9.27
C ILE A 83 -42.33 1.31 -8.20
N VAL A 84 -42.75 1.81 -7.04
CA VAL A 84 -41.85 2.16 -5.93
C VAL A 84 -41.11 0.93 -5.42
N LYS A 85 -41.80 -0.20 -5.23
CA LYS A 85 -41.19 -1.47 -4.82
C LYS A 85 -40.12 -1.90 -5.82
N LYS A 86 -40.38 -1.77 -7.12
CA LYS A 86 -39.43 -2.13 -8.18
C LYS A 86 -38.22 -1.19 -8.21
N LEU A 87 -38.44 0.11 -8.07
CA LEU A 87 -37.38 1.11 -7.99
C LEU A 87 -36.46 0.84 -6.80
N ARG A 88 -37.02 0.54 -5.62
CA ARG A 88 -36.23 0.19 -4.43
C ARG A 88 -35.39 -1.07 -4.64
N ALA A 89 -35.94 -2.09 -5.30
CA ALA A 89 -35.19 -3.30 -5.64
C ALA A 89 -34.05 -3.03 -6.64
N ILE A 90 -34.28 -2.18 -7.65
CA ILE A 90 -33.23 -1.76 -8.59
C ILE A 90 -32.15 -0.96 -7.86
N LEU A 91 -32.52 -0.03 -6.98
CA LEU A 91 -31.58 0.76 -6.19
C LEU A 91 -30.69 -0.14 -5.35
N HIS A 92 -31.28 -1.02 -4.55
CA HIS A 92 -30.54 -1.95 -3.69
C HIS A 92 -29.60 -2.87 -4.51
N SER A 93 -30.07 -3.42 -5.62
CA SER A 93 -29.23 -4.23 -6.50
C SER A 93 -28.08 -3.43 -7.13
N THR A 94 -28.30 -2.15 -7.45
CA THR A 94 -27.27 -1.28 -8.03
C THR A 94 -26.23 -0.90 -6.98
N GLU A 95 -26.66 -0.65 -5.74
CA GLU A 95 -25.76 -0.41 -4.60
C GLU A 95 -24.85 -1.61 -4.31
N GLU A 96 -25.40 -2.83 -4.32
CA GLU A 96 -24.61 -4.05 -4.16
C GLU A 96 -23.63 -4.27 -5.32
N GLN A 97 -24.04 -4.02 -6.56
CA GLN A 97 -23.13 -4.04 -7.71
C GLN A 97 -22.02 -2.99 -7.59
N LEU A 98 -22.34 -1.77 -7.18
CA LEU A 98 -21.36 -0.70 -6.96
C LEU A 98 -20.36 -1.11 -5.87
N LYS A 99 -20.83 -1.70 -4.78
CA LYS A 99 -19.97 -2.23 -3.71
C LYS A 99 -19.04 -3.32 -4.23
N ALA A 100 -19.54 -4.24 -5.07
CA ALA A 100 -18.72 -5.28 -5.71
C ALA A 100 -17.65 -4.68 -6.64
N TYR A 101 -18.03 -3.73 -7.51
CA TYR A 101 -17.08 -3.07 -8.42
C TYR A 101 -16.03 -2.24 -7.68
N LYS A 102 -16.41 -1.55 -6.59
CA LYS A 102 -15.46 -0.86 -5.71
C LYS A 102 -14.42 -1.83 -5.13
N LYS A 103 -14.87 -2.99 -4.61
CA LYS A 103 -13.97 -4.03 -4.11
C LYS A 103 -13.03 -4.55 -5.21
N GLN A 104 -13.55 -4.84 -6.39
CA GLN A 104 -12.74 -5.31 -7.52
C GLN A 104 -11.71 -4.26 -7.98
N THR A 105 -12.13 -3.00 -8.07
CA THR A 105 -11.24 -1.89 -8.45
C THR A 105 -10.11 -1.71 -7.43
N MET A 106 -10.44 -1.75 -6.13
CA MET A 106 -9.43 -1.69 -5.07
C MET A 106 -8.42 -2.85 -5.19
N PHE A 107 -8.91 -4.07 -5.40
CA PHE A 107 -8.05 -5.24 -5.60
C PHE A 107 -7.13 -5.11 -6.80
N LEU A 108 -7.67 -4.73 -7.97
CA LEU A 108 -6.88 -4.57 -9.20
C LEU A 108 -5.87 -3.43 -9.08
N THR A 109 -6.22 -2.34 -8.41
CA THR A 109 -5.31 -1.22 -8.14
C THR A 109 -4.16 -1.68 -7.24
N GLN A 110 -4.46 -2.43 -6.18
CA GLN A 110 -3.42 -3.01 -5.32
C GLN A 110 -2.53 -3.99 -6.07
N LEU A 111 -3.10 -4.83 -6.95
CA LEU A 111 -2.33 -5.77 -7.78
C LEU A 111 -1.43 -5.03 -8.76
N ALA A 112 -1.95 -4.02 -9.46
CA ALA A 112 -1.18 -3.20 -10.39
C ALA A 112 -0.03 -2.46 -9.70
N ALA A 113 -0.28 -1.90 -8.51
CA ALA A 113 0.76 -1.23 -7.72
C ALA A 113 1.87 -2.17 -7.20
N LYS A 114 1.60 -3.48 -7.12
CA LYS A 114 2.52 -4.49 -6.59
C LYS A 114 3.20 -5.34 -7.66
N THR A 115 2.63 -5.42 -8.85
CA THR A 115 3.14 -6.29 -9.92
C THR A 115 4.30 -5.61 -10.62
N LEU A 116 5.44 -6.31 -10.66
CA LEU A 116 6.57 -5.89 -11.47
C LEU A 116 6.32 -6.26 -12.94
N PRO A 117 6.71 -5.41 -13.90
CA PRO A 117 6.79 -5.80 -15.31
C PRO A 117 7.54 -7.12 -15.45
N LYS A 118 7.09 -8.00 -16.37
CA LYS A 118 7.66 -9.35 -16.54
C LYS A 118 9.18 -9.36 -16.69
N GLY A 119 9.76 -8.36 -17.38
CA GLY A 119 11.21 -8.23 -17.53
C GLY A 119 11.94 -8.03 -16.20
N LEU A 120 11.35 -7.26 -15.28
CA LEU A 120 11.89 -7.03 -13.93
C LEU A 120 11.69 -8.24 -13.02
N HIS A 121 10.67 -9.06 -13.26
CA HIS A 121 10.45 -10.30 -12.50
C HIS A 121 11.55 -11.35 -12.72
N CYS A 122 12.16 -11.40 -13.91
CA CYS A 122 13.26 -12.33 -14.21
C CYS A 122 14.62 -11.85 -13.70
N LEU A 123 14.76 -10.57 -13.34
CA LEU A 123 16.03 -9.99 -12.91
C LEU A 123 16.58 -10.67 -11.64
N PRO A 124 15.83 -10.84 -10.53
CA PRO A 124 16.33 -11.54 -9.35
C PRO A 124 16.76 -12.98 -9.66
N LEU A 125 16.02 -13.71 -10.50
CA LEU A 125 16.36 -15.07 -10.88
C LEU A 125 17.71 -15.14 -11.61
N ARG A 126 17.91 -14.25 -12.59
CA ARG A 126 19.16 -14.18 -13.35
C ARG A 126 20.35 -13.81 -12.46
N LEU A 127 20.20 -12.77 -11.63
CA LEU A 127 21.24 -12.34 -10.70
C LEU A 127 21.60 -13.45 -9.71
N SER A 128 20.61 -14.17 -9.17
CA SER A 128 20.86 -15.32 -8.31
C SER A 128 21.62 -16.44 -9.02
N THR A 129 21.28 -16.76 -10.27
CA THR A 129 22.03 -17.74 -11.07
C THR A 129 23.48 -17.30 -11.30
N GLU A 130 23.70 -16.03 -11.61
CA GLU A 130 25.04 -15.45 -11.77
C GLU A 130 25.83 -15.50 -10.45
N TYR A 131 25.22 -15.17 -9.31
CA TYR A 131 25.84 -15.23 -7.98
C TYR A 131 26.41 -16.62 -7.65
N TYR A 132 25.58 -17.66 -7.80
CA TYR A 132 25.97 -19.03 -7.48
C TYR A 132 26.94 -19.64 -8.51
N SER A 133 27.14 -18.97 -9.65
CA SER A 133 28.16 -19.34 -10.63
C SER A 133 29.54 -18.75 -10.32
N LEU A 134 29.64 -17.78 -9.39
CA LEU A 134 30.90 -17.18 -8.95
C LEU A 134 31.66 -18.10 -7.98
N ASN A 135 32.99 -18.02 -8.01
CA ASN A 135 33.84 -18.63 -6.99
C ASN A 135 33.78 -17.84 -5.66
N SER A 136 34.08 -18.48 -4.54
CA SER A 136 33.97 -17.88 -3.21
C SER A 136 34.74 -16.57 -3.03
N SER A 137 35.90 -16.41 -3.70
CA SER A 137 36.68 -15.17 -3.65
C SER A 137 36.00 -14.00 -4.37
N GLN A 138 35.25 -14.28 -5.44
CA GLN A 138 34.52 -13.28 -6.23
C GLN A 138 33.21 -12.87 -5.57
N GLN A 139 32.72 -13.64 -4.59
CA GLN A 139 31.51 -13.31 -3.84
C GLN A 139 31.77 -12.29 -2.74
N GLN A 140 33.02 -12.02 -2.37
CA GLN A 140 33.37 -11.13 -1.27
C GLN A 140 33.36 -9.66 -1.70
N PHE A 141 32.72 -8.81 -0.89
CA PHE A 141 32.85 -7.35 -1.03
C PHE A 141 34.21 -6.88 -0.49
N PRO A 142 34.80 -5.83 -1.09
CA PRO A 142 36.02 -5.21 -0.56
C PRO A 142 35.74 -4.40 0.72
N ASN A 143 36.81 -3.97 1.40
CA ASN A 143 36.78 -3.04 2.53
C ASN A 143 35.95 -3.51 3.74
N GLN A 144 35.96 -4.81 4.05
CA GLN A 144 35.19 -5.37 5.18
C GLN A 144 35.64 -4.82 6.54
N GLU A 145 36.88 -4.35 6.65
CA GLU A 145 37.42 -3.72 7.86
C GLU A 145 36.69 -2.41 8.23
N LYS A 146 35.99 -1.78 7.28
CA LYS A 146 35.23 -0.55 7.51
C LYS A 146 33.83 -0.78 8.08
N LEU A 147 33.34 -2.02 8.13
CA LEU A 147 31.95 -2.32 8.48
C LEU A 147 31.58 -1.96 9.92
N GLU A 148 32.57 -1.89 10.82
CA GLU A 148 32.37 -1.59 12.24
C GLU A 148 33.11 -0.30 12.68
N ASP A 149 33.69 0.44 11.74
CA ASP A 149 34.42 1.68 12.06
C ASP A 149 33.44 2.83 12.34
N ALA A 150 33.14 3.04 13.63
CA ALA A 150 32.22 4.07 14.10
C ALA A 150 32.58 5.52 13.69
N MET A 151 33.76 5.77 13.12
CA MET A 151 34.14 7.08 12.56
C MET A 151 33.55 7.34 11.16
N LEU A 152 33.00 6.32 10.51
CA LEU A 152 32.42 6.40 9.17
C LEU A 152 30.90 6.68 9.20
N TYR A 153 30.35 6.97 8.01
CA TYR A 153 28.92 7.25 7.84
C TYR A 153 28.17 5.96 7.48
N HIS A 154 27.53 5.35 8.49
CA HIS A 154 26.81 4.08 8.35
C HIS A 154 25.33 4.25 8.00
N TYR A 155 24.91 3.64 6.90
CA TYR A 155 23.54 3.65 6.40
C TYR A 155 22.93 2.26 6.54
N ALA A 156 21.72 2.16 7.08
CA ALA A 156 20.96 0.91 7.13
C ALA A 156 19.80 0.96 6.13
N ILE A 157 19.68 -0.07 5.28
CA ILE A 157 18.60 -0.22 4.29
C ILE A 157 18.04 -1.64 4.38
N PHE A 158 16.75 -1.78 4.74
CA PHE A 158 16.11 -3.09 4.84
C PHE A 158 15.09 -3.27 3.72
N SER A 159 15.37 -4.15 2.75
CA SER A 159 14.59 -4.24 1.52
C SER A 159 14.71 -5.60 0.85
N ASP A 160 13.61 -6.01 0.20
CA ASP A 160 13.51 -7.13 -0.73
C ASP A 160 13.59 -6.68 -2.20
N ASN A 161 13.78 -5.38 -2.44
CA ASN A 161 13.74 -4.77 -3.76
C ASN A 161 15.13 -4.27 -4.20
N ILE A 162 15.76 -5.05 -5.07
CA ILE A 162 17.11 -4.82 -5.58
C ILE A 162 17.23 -3.45 -6.28
N LEU A 163 16.27 -3.09 -7.13
CA LEU A 163 16.36 -1.85 -7.91
C LEU A 163 16.13 -0.62 -7.05
N ALA A 164 15.17 -0.70 -6.12
CA ALA A 164 14.89 0.39 -5.18
C ALA A 164 16.12 0.64 -4.29
N THR A 165 16.70 -0.42 -3.72
CA THR A 165 17.95 -0.35 -2.95
C THR A 165 19.10 0.23 -3.75
N ALA A 166 19.26 -0.20 -5.01
CA ALA A 166 20.28 0.34 -5.91
C ALA A 166 20.14 1.84 -6.16
N VAL A 167 18.90 2.33 -6.32
CA VAL A 167 18.62 3.76 -6.50
C VAL A 167 18.99 4.55 -5.25
N VAL A 168 18.63 4.07 -4.06
CA VAL A 168 18.97 4.74 -2.80
C VAL A 168 20.49 4.83 -2.62
N VAL A 169 21.20 3.72 -2.79
CA VAL A 169 22.67 3.68 -2.66
C VAL A 169 23.33 4.60 -3.71
N ASN A 170 22.98 4.47 -4.98
CA ASN A 170 23.59 5.26 -6.04
C ASN A 170 23.28 6.75 -5.92
N SER A 171 22.05 7.12 -5.56
CA SER A 171 21.69 8.52 -5.36
C SER A 171 22.40 9.12 -4.15
N THR A 172 22.57 8.35 -3.08
CA THR A 172 23.35 8.79 -1.90
C THR A 172 24.80 9.04 -2.27
N ILE A 173 25.44 8.09 -2.96
CA ILE A 173 26.85 8.21 -3.34
C ILE A 173 27.11 9.26 -4.41
N SER A 174 26.21 9.41 -5.38
CA SER A 174 26.35 10.43 -6.43
C SER A 174 26.30 11.85 -5.86
N ASN A 175 25.72 12.04 -4.67
CA ASN A 175 25.61 13.33 -4.00
C ASN A 175 26.54 13.46 -2.79
N ALA A 176 27.33 12.43 -2.47
CA ALA A 176 28.28 12.43 -1.36
C ALA A 176 29.54 13.23 -1.72
N LYS A 177 30.07 13.99 -0.76
CA LYS A 177 31.35 14.71 -0.95
C LYS A 177 32.56 13.79 -0.88
N GLU A 178 32.53 12.82 0.03
CA GLU A 178 33.63 11.88 0.29
C GLU A 178 33.12 10.43 0.27
N PRO A 179 32.81 9.87 -0.92
CA PRO A 179 32.17 8.55 -1.05
C PRO A 179 32.88 7.40 -0.32
N GLU A 180 34.20 7.46 -0.15
CA GLU A 180 35.01 6.48 0.57
C GLU A 180 34.71 6.36 2.08
N ASN A 181 34.03 7.35 2.66
CA ASN A 181 33.67 7.39 4.07
C ASN A 181 32.25 6.85 4.34
N HIS A 182 31.55 6.37 3.31
CA HIS A 182 30.18 5.87 3.40
C HIS A 182 30.15 4.34 3.44
N VAL A 183 29.37 3.78 4.36
CA VAL A 183 29.19 2.34 4.56
C VAL A 183 27.71 2.00 4.51
N PHE A 184 27.29 1.15 3.57
CA PHE A 184 25.90 0.69 3.47
C PHE A 184 25.75 -0.72 4.00
N HIS A 185 24.83 -0.90 4.95
CA HIS A 185 24.39 -2.18 5.45
C HIS A 185 22.99 -2.47 4.90
N ILE A 186 22.92 -3.42 3.96
CA ILE A 186 21.67 -3.86 3.36
C ILE A 186 21.25 -5.15 4.03
N VAL A 187 20.06 -5.20 4.61
CA VAL A 187 19.49 -6.45 5.13
C VAL A 187 18.31 -6.86 4.26
N THR A 188 18.34 -8.10 3.81
CA THR A 188 17.33 -8.68 2.90
C THR A 188 16.92 -10.07 3.38
N ASP A 189 15.81 -10.57 2.84
CA ASP A 189 15.43 -11.96 3.02
C ASP A 189 16.30 -12.93 2.21
N ARG A 190 16.19 -14.22 2.55
CA ARG A 190 16.91 -15.32 1.89
C ARG A 190 16.63 -15.42 0.38
N LEU A 191 15.42 -15.08 -0.06
CA LEU A 191 15.03 -15.23 -1.47
C LEU A 191 15.73 -14.19 -2.35
N ASN A 192 15.97 -13.00 -1.81
CA ASN A 192 16.55 -11.88 -2.51
C ASN A 192 18.06 -11.73 -2.24
N TYR A 193 18.60 -12.38 -1.22
CA TYR A 193 20.01 -12.29 -0.81
C TYR A 193 21.02 -12.47 -1.94
N ALA A 194 20.95 -13.59 -2.68
CA ALA A 194 21.90 -13.88 -3.75
C ALA A 194 21.83 -12.83 -4.88
N ALA A 195 20.62 -12.44 -5.26
CA ALA A 195 20.41 -11.45 -6.29
C ALA A 195 20.87 -10.04 -5.88
N MET A 196 20.58 -9.64 -4.64
CA MET A 196 21.02 -8.37 -4.05
C MET A 196 22.55 -8.30 -3.99
N ARG A 197 23.21 -9.37 -3.53
CA ARG A 197 24.67 -9.46 -3.55
C ARG A 197 25.24 -9.34 -4.95
N MET A 198 24.72 -10.12 -5.89
CA MET A 198 25.20 -10.09 -7.27
C MET A 198 25.05 -8.71 -7.91
N TRP A 199 23.95 -8.00 -7.63
CA TRP A 199 23.76 -6.66 -8.15
C TRP A 199 24.92 -5.74 -7.76
N PHE A 200 25.28 -5.69 -6.48
CA PHE A 200 26.35 -4.82 -5.99
C PHE A 200 27.76 -5.34 -6.28
N LEU A 201 27.93 -6.65 -6.50
CA LEU A 201 29.19 -7.20 -7.03
C LEU A 201 29.41 -6.78 -8.48
N ALA A 202 28.36 -6.83 -9.30
CA ALA A 202 28.40 -6.42 -10.71
C ALA A 202 28.40 -4.89 -10.88
N ASN A 203 27.81 -4.15 -9.93
CA ASN A 203 27.67 -2.70 -9.96
C ASN A 203 28.13 -2.09 -8.61
N PRO A 204 29.45 -2.03 -8.34
CA PRO A 204 29.97 -1.47 -7.10
C PRO A 204 29.59 0.00 -6.93
N PRO A 205 29.22 0.46 -5.72
CA PRO A 205 28.77 1.84 -5.46
C PRO A 205 29.96 2.83 -5.35
N GLY A 206 30.82 2.87 -6.37
CA GLY A 206 32.00 3.71 -6.39
C GLY A 206 33.03 3.31 -5.32
N LYS A 207 33.44 4.26 -4.47
CA LYS A 207 34.42 4.02 -3.38
C LYS A 207 33.76 3.64 -2.04
N ALA A 208 32.44 3.64 -1.97
CA ALA A 208 31.72 3.32 -0.74
C ALA A 208 31.84 1.84 -0.38
N THR A 209 31.82 1.54 0.90
CA THR A 209 31.75 0.16 1.40
C THR A 209 30.29 -0.30 1.40
N ILE A 210 30.06 -1.56 1.07
CA ILE A 210 28.73 -2.16 1.06
C ILE A 210 28.75 -3.56 1.63
N GLN A 211 27.74 -3.87 2.42
CA GLN A 211 27.44 -5.18 2.97
C GLN A 211 26.00 -5.54 2.63
N VAL A 212 25.78 -6.82 2.33
CA VAL A 212 24.45 -7.39 2.20
C VAL A 212 24.37 -8.57 3.16
N GLU A 213 23.41 -8.55 4.06
CA GLU A 213 23.16 -9.56 5.07
C GLU A 213 21.82 -10.24 4.83
N ASN A 214 21.77 -11.53 5.13
CA ASN A 214 20.55 -12.31 5.10
C ASN A 214 19.96 -12.36 6.50
N ILE A 215 18.68 -12.02 6.62
CA ILE A 215 17.96 -12.09 7.90
C ILE A 215 18.01 -13.47 8.56
N GLU A 216 18.05 -14.56 7.77
CA GLU A 216 18.11 -15.93 8.31
C GLU A 216 19.42 -16.22 9.05
N ASP A 217 20.46 -15.41 8.83
CA ASP A 217 21.76 -15.57 9.50
C ASP A 217 21.74 -14.92 10.91
N PHE A 218 20.69 -14.15 11.25
CA PHE A 218 20.52 -13.55 12.57
C PHE A 218 20.03 -14.58 13.60
N THR A 219 20.98 -15.29 14.21
CA THR A 219 20.68 -16.37 15.18
C THR A 219 19.89 -15.90 16.41
N TRP A 220 20.03 -14.64 16.80
CA TRP A 220 19.28 -14.01 17.89
C TRP A 220 17.80 -13.74 17.53
N LEU A 221 17.49 -13.60 16.24
CA LEU A 221 16.16 -13.25 15.76
C LEU A 221 15.30 -14.51 15.60
N ASN A 222 14.67 -14.93 16.69
CA ASN A 222 13.78 -16.09 16.73
C ASN A 222 12.48 -15.80 17.48
N SER A 223 11.53 -16.75 17.47
CA SER A 223 10.22 -16.60 18.10
C SER A 223 10.27 -16.47 19.63
N SER A 224 11.38 -16.84 20.27
CA SER A 224 11.56 -16.68 21.72
C SER A 224 11.93 -15.25 22.06
N TYR A 225 12.67 -14.58 21.18
CA TYR A 225 13.11 -13.20 21.36
C TYR A 225 12.14 -12.18 20.76
N SER A 226 11.72 -12.35 19.50
CA SER A 226 10.87 -11.40 18.78
C SER A 226 9.37 -11.73 18.92
N PRO A 227 8.55 -10.85 19.54
CA PRO A 227 7.10 -11.05 19.61
C PRO A 227 6.44 -11.11 18.24
N VAL A 228 6.99 -10.39 17.25
CA VAL A 228 6.50 -10.37 15.88
C VAL A 228 6.74 -11.70 15.19
N LEU A 229 7.93 -12.30 15.31
CA LEU A 229 8.17 -13.64 14.75
C LEU A 229 7.28 -14.69 15.39
N LYS A 230 7.07 -14.60 16.71
CA LYS A 230 6.12 -15.45 17.41
C LYS A 230 4.69 -15.30 16.87
N GLN A 231 4.32 -14.10 16.44
CA GLN A 231 3.02 -13.80 15.87
C GLN A 231 2.90 -14.33 14.43
N LEU A 232 3.90 -14.09 13.59
CA LEU A 232 3.95 -14.56 12.20
C LEU A 232 3.90 -16.10 12.11
N GLY A 233 4.46 -16.79 13.09
CA GLY A 233 4.38 -18.25 13.20
C GLY A 233 3.03 -18.79 13.70
N SER A 234 2.06 -17.95 14.07
CA SER A 234 0.79 -18.43 14.62
C SER A 234 -0.17 -18.96 13.53
N PRO A 235 -0.83 -20.12 13.74
CA PRO A 235 -1.80 -20.65 12.78
C PRO A 235 -2.94 -19.68 12.45
N SER A 236 -3.36 -18.88 13.43
CA SER A 236 -4.41 -17.86 13.29
C SER A 236 -4.00 -16.70 12.37
N MET A 237 -2.73 -16.28 12.41
CA MET A 237 -2.21 -15.23 11.54
C MET A 237 -1.99 -15.77 10.13
N ILE A 238 -1.43 -16.97 10.02
CA ILE A 238 -1.32 -17.68 8.73
C ILE A 238 -2.71 -17.81 8.08
N ASP A 239 -3.73 -18.21 8.84
CA ASP A 239 -5.10 -18.28 8.33
C ASP A 239 -5.68 -16.91 7.95
N TYR A 240 -5.50 -15.87 8.77
CA TYR A 240 -6.04 -14.52 8.51
C TYR A 240 -5.50 -13.90 7.21
N TYR A 241 -4.23 -14.18 6.88
CA TYR A 241 -3.56 -13.61 5.71
C TYR A 241 -3.58 -14.51 4.48
N PHE A 242 -3.49 -15.84 4.64
CA PHE A 242 -3.40 -16.79 3.53
C PHE A 242 -4.72 -17.51 3.21
N LYS A 243 -5.76 -17.49 4.06
CA LYS A 243 -7.08 -18.00 3.67
C LYS A 243 -7.89 -16.97 2.89
N ASN A 244 -8.21 -17.33 1.64
CA ASN A 244 -9.23 -16.68 0.83
C ASN A 244 -10.64 -16.92 1.41
N HIS A 245 -11.00 -16.20 2.48
CA HIS A 245 -12.40 -16.11 2.88
C HIS A 245 -13.14 -15.20 1.91
N HIS A 246 -13.83 -15.81 0.94
CA HIS A 246 -14.77 -15.17 0.01
C HIS A 246 -16.02 -14.57 0.70
N SER A 247 -16.12 -14.60 2.03
CA SER A 247 -17.40 -14.48 2.74
C SER A 247 -17.47 -13.50 3.91
N ASN A 248 -16.47 -12.67 4.20
CA ASN A 248 -16.62 -11.65 5.26
C ASN A 248 -16.31 -10.22 4.81
N SER A 249 -17.21 -9.33 5.19
CA SER A 249 -17.23 -7.90 4.93
C SER A 249 -16.30 -7.12 5.86
N ASP A 250 -15.01 -7.46 5.90
CA ASP A 250 -14.05 -6.61 6.60
C ASP A 250 -13.68 -5.41 5.73
N SER A 251 -13.93 -4.22 6.26
CA SER A 251 -13.51 -2.92 5.72
C SER A 251 -11.98 -2.75 5.68
N ASN A 252 -11.24 -3.69 6.29
CA ASN A 252 -9.79 -3.64 6.50
C ASN A 252 -8.98 -4.34 5.40
N LEU A 253 -9.50 -4.42 4.16
CA LEU A 253 -8.74 -4.84 2.97
C LEU A 253 -7.46 -4.01 2.72
N LYS A 254 -7.40 -2.79 3.28
CA LYS A 254 -6.21 -1.91 3.22
C LYS A 254 -5.05 -2.45 4.06
N PHE A 255 -5.34 -3.23 5.11
CA PHE A 255 -4.37 -3.75 6.10
C PHE A 255 -3.90 -5.18 5.80
N ARG A 256 -4.46 -5.84 4.79
CA ARG A 256 -3.93 -7.11 4.24
C ARG A 256 -2.76 -6.87 3.29
N ASN A 257 -1.82 -5.99 3.65
CA ASN A 257 -0.60 -5.81 2.86
C ASN A 257 0.47 -6.78 3.36
N PRO A 258 0.95 -7.73 2.53
CA PRO A 258 2.06 -8.62 2.91
C PRO A 258 3.33 -7.86 3.29
N LYS A 259 3.51 -6.60 2.83
CA LYS A 259 4.61 -5.74 3.30
C LYS A 259 4.53 -5.45 4.81
N TYR A 260 3.35 -5.33 5.41
CA TYR A 260 3.24 -5.16 6.89
C TYR A 260 3.56 -6.45 7.66
N LEU A 261 3.65 -7.60 6.98
CA LEU A 261 4.16 -8.85 7.53
C LEU A 261 5.63 -9.08 7.19
N SER A 262 6.22 -8.22 6.34
CA SER A 262 7.64 -8.34 6.04
C SER A 262 8.38 -8.05 7.32
N ILE A 263 9.03 -9.08 7.84
CA ILE A 263 9.90 -8.99 9.01
C ILE A 263 10.97 -7.90 8.82
N LEU A 264 11.36 -7.60 7.58
CA LEU A 264 12.26 -6.49 7.23
C LEU A 264 11.78 -5.14 7.75
N ASN A 265 10.48 -4.89 7.78
CA ASN A 265 9.93 -3.64 8.33
C ASN A 265 10.02 -3.59 9.86
N HIS A 266 10.04 -4.74 10.52
CA HIS A 266 10.18 -4.84 11.96
C HIS A 266 11.64 -4.84 12.43
N LEU A 267 12.59 -5.21 11.57
CA LEU A 267 14.03 -5.14 11.85
C LEU A 267 14.51 -3.74 12.24
N ARG A 268 13.79 -2.71 11.81
CA ARG A 268 14.03 -1.30 12.15
C ARG A 268 14.06 -1.04 13.66
N PHE A 269 13.39 -1.88 14.45
CA PHE A 269 13.39 -1.80 15.91
C PHE A 269 14.49 -2.64 16.56
N TYR A 270 15.35 -3.27 15.77
CA TYR A 270 16.46 -4.10 16.21
C TYR A 270 17.81 -3.57 15.72
N LEU A 271 17.89 -2.26 15.42
CA LEU A 271 19.10 -1.64 14.91
C LEU A 271 20.32 -1.86 15.83
N PRO A 272 20.23 -1.73 17.16
CA PRO A 272 21.37 -2.02 18.03
C PRO A 272 21.77 -3.51 18.09
N GLU A 273 20.82 -4.43 17.88
CA GLU A 273 21.10 -5.87 17.84
C GLU A 273 21.79 -6.26 16.53
N ILE A 274 21.46 -5.59 15.43
CA ILE A 274 22.12 -5.78 14.13
C ILE A 274 23.49 -5.10 14.10
N PHE A 275 23.60 -3.88 14.68
CA PHE A 275 24.81 -3.06 14.65
C PHE A 275 25.31 -2.70 16.06
N PRO A 276 25.77 -3.68 16.86
CA PRO A 276 26.10 -3.46 18.28
C PRO A 276 27.29 -2.52 18.50
N ASN A 277 28.22 -2.45 17.54
CA ASN A 277 29.47 -1.70 17.62
C ASN A 277 29.33 -0.25 17.11
N LEU A 278 28.18 0.13 16.56
CA LEU A 278 27.92 1.48 16.07
C LEU A 278 27.23 2.33 17.14
N SER A 279 27.58 3.62 17.19
CA SER A 279 26.95 4.60 18.09
C SER A 279 25.83 5.38 17.41
N LYS A 280 25.96 5.66 16.11
CA LYS A 280 24.99 6.42 15.33
C LYS A 280 24.90 5.88 13.90
N LEU A 281 23.69 5.78 13.37
CA LEU A 281 23.45 5.37 11.98
C LEU A 281 22.28 6.11 11.35
N LEU A 282 22.27 6.20 10.02
CA LEU A 282 21.15 6.74 9.26
C LEU A 282 20.37 5.60 8.61
N PHE A 283 19.11 5.46 8.97
CA PHE A 283 18.20 4.54 8.31
C PHE A 283 17.59 5.21 7.08
N LEU A 284 17.57 4.49 5.95
CA LEU A 284 16.95 4.92 4.69
C LEU A 284 15.95 3.85 4.23
N ASP A 285 14.71 4.26 3.95
CA ASP A 285 13.75 3.42 3.23
C ASP A 285 14.20 3.21 1.78
N ASP A 286 13.73 2.12 1.16
CA ASP A 286 14.11 1.76 -0.21
C ASP A 286 13.42 2.62 -1.29
N ASP A 287 12.39 3.38 -0.93
CA ASP A 287 11.57 4.19 -1.82
C ASP A 287 11.94 5.69 -1.83
N ILE A 288 13.18 6.02 -1.48
CA ILE A 288 13.70 7.39 -1.47
C ILE A 288 14.74 7.64 -2.58
N VAL A 289 14.99 8.92 -2.86
CA VAL A 289 16.10 9.37 -3.72
C VAL A 289 16.82 10.51 -3.02
N VAL A 290 18.12 10.35 -2.78
CA VAL A 290 18.95 11.37 -2.14
C VAL A 290 19.43 12.36 -3.19
N GLN A 291 19.28 13.66 -2.91
CA GLN A 291 19.64 14.74 -3.84
C GLN A 291 20.73 15.68 -3.28
N LYS A 292 21.19 15.44 -2.05
CA LYS A 292 22.22 16.24 -1.38
C LYS A 292 23.01 15.36 -0.41
N ASP A 293 24.22 15.81 -0.12
CA ASP A 293 25.09 15.25 0.91
C ASP A 293 24.37 15.17 2.28
N LEU A 294 24.35 13.99 2.89
CA LEU A 294 23.66 13.69 4.15
C LEU A 294 24.59 13.68 5.36
N THR A 295 25.91 13.81 5.16
CA THR A 295 26.93 13.70 6.23
C THR A 295 26.68 14.66 7.40
N GLY A 296 26.10 15.83 7.14
CA GLY A 296 25.73 16.80 8.17
C GLY A 296 24.80 16.24 9.26
N LEU A 297 24.02 15.18 8.97
CA LEU A 297 23.09 14.57 9.93
C LEU A 297 23.81 13.92 11.12
N TRP A 298 25.06 13.44 10.95
CA TRP A 298 25.82 12.86 12.06
C TRP A 298 26.24 13.89 13.11
N SER A 299 26.37 15.15 12.70
CA SER A 299 26.73 16.26 13.59
C SER A 299 25.55 16.81 14.43
N LEU A 300 24.34 16.31 14.18
CA LEU A 300 23.15 16.76 14.91
C LEU A 300 23.22 16.31 16.39
N ASP A 301 22.97 17.27 17.28
CA ASP A 301 22.68 17.01 18.68
C ASP A 301 21.22 16.59 18.83
N LEU A 302 21.00 15.30 19.14
CA LEU A 302 19.67 14.74 19.36
C LEU A 302 19.12 15.04 20.76
N LYS A 303 19.84 15.79 21.61
CA LYS A 303 19.39 16.24 22.94
C LYS A 303 18.90 15.08 23.83
N GLY A 304 19.64 13.96 23.81
CA GLY A 304 19.30 12.74 24.54
C GLY A 304 18.07 12.00 23.99
N LYS A 305 17.66 12.27 22.75
CA LYS A 305 16.65 11.50 22.04
C LYS A 305 17.30 10.44 21.16
N VAL A 306 16.61 9.31 21.03
CA VAL A 306 17.07 8.15 20.26
C VAL A 306 16.96 8.37 18.75
N ASN A 307 16.02 9.20 18.30
CA ASN A 307 15.69 9.41 16.90
C ASN A 307 15.68 10.91 16.55
N GLY A 308 16.34 11.28 15.44
CA GLY A 308 16.10 12.49 14.68
C GLY A 308 15.35 12.21 13.38
N ALA A 309 14.19 12.84 13.21
CA ALA A 309 13.32 12.65 12.05
C ALA A 309 12.86 13.97 11.45
N VAL A 310 12.39 13.91 10.20
CA VAL A 310 11.74 15.05 9.54
C VAL A 310 10.33 15.24 10.10
N GLU A 311 9.98 16.46 10.48
CA GLU A 311 8.63 16.81 10.93
C GLU A 311 7.65 16.69 9.76
N THR A 312 6.60 15.89 9.95
CA THR A 312 5.55 15.67 8.94
C THR A 312 4.18 16.19 9.36
N CYS A 313 4.11 16.98 10.43
CA CYS A 313 2.87 17.43 11.02
C CYS A 313 2.24 18.59 10.23
N GLY A 314 1.31 18.26 9.32
CA GLY A 314 0.51 19.21 8.53
C GLY A 314 -0.99 19.21 8.90
N GLU A 315 -1.82 19.87 8.09
CA GLU A 315 -3.24 20.14 8.43
C GLU A 315 -4.15 18.90 8.54
N SER A 316 -3.73 17.69 8.11
CA SER A 316 -4.60 16.49 8.21
C SER A 316 -3.90 15.12 8.22
N PHE A 317 -2.57 15.06 8.18
CA PHE A 317 -1.82 13.80 8.17
C PHE A 317 -0.79 13.79 9.29
N HIS A 318 -0.51 12.61 9.85
CA HIS A 318 0.55 12.38 10.85
C HIS A 318 0.24 12.80 12.29
N ARG A 319 -1.02 12.94 12.72
CA ARG A 319 -1.36 12.98 14.17
C ARG A 319 -1.83 11.62 14.68
N PHE A 320 -1.55 11.32 15.94
CA PHE A 320 -1.82 10.00 16.51
C PHE A 320 -3.30 9.62 16.54
N ASP A 321 -4.21 10.59 16.67
CA ASP A 321 -5.67 10.37 16.64
C ASP A 321 -6.18 9.75 15.32
N HIS A 322 -5.42 9.85 14.24
CA HIS A 322 -5.73 9.20 12.96
C HIS A 322 -5.26 7.74 12.86
N TYR A 323 -4.30 7.31 13.70
CA TYR A 323 -3.70 5.96 13.64
C TYR A 323 -4.07 5.09 14.83
N LEU A 324 -4.32 5.71 15.99
CA LEU A 324 -4.57 5.02 17.25
C LEU A 324 -6.01 5.23 17.70
N ASN A 325 -6.62 4.17 18.24
CA ASN A 325 -7.94 4.25 18.82
C ASN A 325 -7.87 4.79 20.27
N PHE A 326 -8.06 6.10 20.44
CA PHE A 326 -8.08 6.77 21.74
C PHE A 326 -9.27 6.42 22.64
N SER A 327 -10.26 5.67 22.14
CA SER A 327 -11.28 5.06 23.00
C SER A 327 -10.70 3.95 23.89
N ASN A 328 -9.52 3.42 23.56
CA ASN A 328 -8.84 2.41 24.37
C ASN A 328 -8.07 3.09 25.54
N PRO A 329 -8.34 2.72 26.81
CA PRO A 329 -7.67 3.31 27.97
C PRO A 329 -6.15 3.18 27.97
N LEU A 330 -5.59 2.11 27.37
CA LEU A 330 -4.14 1.93 27.25
C LEU A 330 -3.52 2.97 26.30
N ILE A 331 -4.24 3.37 25.25
CA ILE A 331 -3.76 4.37 24.31
C ILE A 331 -3.88 5.77 24.91
N SER A 332 -5.07 6.14 25.40
CA SER A 332 -5.33 7.49 25.93
C SER A 332 -4.53 7.82 27.20
N LYS A 333 -4.08 6.82 27.96
CA LYS A 333 -3.20 7.03 29.12
C LYS A 333 -1.73 7.26 28.73
N ASN A 334 -1.27 6.73 27.60
CA ASN A 334 0.16 6.73 27.23
C ASN A 334 0.51 7.68 26.08
N PHE A 335 -0.47 8.08 25.27
CA PHE A 335 -0.26 8.93 24.11
C PHE A 335 -1.13 10.18 24.16
N ASP A 336 -0.65 11.25 23.56
CA ASP A 336 -1.43 12.46 23.28
C ASP A 336 -2.05 12.33 21.87
N PRO A 337 -3.38 12.47 21.69
CA PRO A 337 -4.03 12.42 20.37
C PRO A 337 -3.49 13.46 19.39
N HIS A 338 -3.02 14.60 19.89
CA HIS A 338 -2.50 15.68 19.07
C HIS A 338 -1.00 15.60 18.85
N ALA A 339 -0.32 14.60 19.42
CA ALA A 339 1.10 14.38 19.16
C ALA A 339 1.35 14.04 17.69
N CYS A 340 2.49 14.54 17.22
CA CYS A 340 2.97 14.33 15.87
C CYS A 340 3.63 12.95 15.73
N GLY A 341 3.10 12.16 14.81
CA GLY A 341 3.86 11.13 14.14
C GLY A 341 4.86 11.73 13.16
N TRP A 342 5.87 10.95 12.85
CA TRP A 342 6.88 11.26 11.84
C TRP A 342 6.93 10.14 10.80
N ALA A 343 7.51 10.43 9.64
CA ALA A 343 7.74 9.43 8.61
C ALA A 343 9.05 8.67 8.85
N TYR A 344 9.03 7.36 8.60
CA TYR A 344 10.22 6.52 8.76
C TYR A 344 11.23 6.63 7.59
N GLY A 345 10.87 7.32 6.51
CA GLY A 345 11.64 7.36 5.25
C GLY A 345 13.13 7.63 5.39
N MET A 346 13.52 8.57 6.25
CA MET A 346 14.92 8.84 6.61
C MET A 346 15.00 9.26 8.08
N ASN A 347 15.73 8.50 8.89
CA ASN A 347 15.83 8.73 10.33
C ASN A 347 17.27 8.52 10.80
N ILE A 348 17.81 9.45 11.57
CA ILE A 348 19.11 9.29 12.22
C ILE A 348 18.88 8.75 13.63
N PHE A 349 19.57 7.66 13.97
CA PHE A 349 19.42 6.98 15.25
C PHE A 349 20.70 7.04 16.07
N ASP A 350 20.56 7.43 17.34
CA ASP A 350 21.58 7.26 18.37
C ASP A 350 21.36 5.89 19.03
N LEU A 351 22.22 4.94 18.67
CA LEU A 351 22.14 3.55 19.12
C LEU A 351 22.57 3.40 20.57
N ASP A 352 23.46 4.25 21.07
CA ASP A 352 23.88 4.22 22.47
C ASP A 352 22.76 4.65 23.40
N GLU A 353 22.06 5.74 23.05
CA GLU A 353 20.87 6.16 23.80
C GLU A 353 19.71 5.17 23.58
N TRP A 354 19.58 4.54 22.41
CA TRP A 354 18.61 3.45 22.18
C TRP A 354 18.82 2.30 23.16
N LYS A 355 20.07 1.81 23.28
CA LYS A 355 20.46 0.73 24.21
C LYS A 355 20.19 1.13 25.65
N LYS A 356 20.57 2.35 26.03
CA LYS A 356 20.38 2.89 27.40
C LYS A 356 18.91 3.03 27.81
N GLN A 357 18.05 3.45 26.89
CA GLN A 357 16.60 3.57 27.13
C GLN A 357 15.83 2.27 26.87
N ASN A 358 16.51 1.23 26.39
CA ASN A 358 15.96 -0.09 26.07
C ASN A 358 14.73 -0.03 25.15
N ILE A 359 14.83 0.76 24.08
CA ILE A 359 13.72 1.01 23.15
C ILE A 359 13.24 -0.27 22.46
N THR A 360 14.12 -1.25 22.22
CA THR A 360 13.74 -2.56 21.67
C THR A 360 12.74 -3.28 22.58
N GLU A 361 12.94 -3.26 23.91
CA GLU A 361 12.00 -3.88 24.86
C GLU A 361 10.67 -3.11 24.96
N VAL A 362 10.71 -1.77 24.84
CA VAL A 362 9.48 -0.96 24.74
C VAL A 362 8.66 -1.40 23.53
N TYR A 363 9.33 -1.56 22.38
CA TYR A 363 8.70 -2.10 21.18
C TYR A 363 8.13 -3.50 21.38
N HIS A 364 8.87 -4.42 22.03
CA HIS A 364 8.38 -5.76 22.35
C HIS A 364 7.12 -5.73 23.23
N THR A 365 7.09 -4.84 24.22
CA THR A 365 5.95 -4.67 25.12
C THR A 365 4.70 -4.27 24.35
N TRP A 366 4.81 -3.28 23.46
CA TRP A 366 3.70 -2.85 22.62
C TRP A 366 3.23 -3.97 21.67
N GLN A 367 4.14 -4.72 21.05
CA GLN A 367 3.75 -5.83 20.17
C GLN A 367 3.04 -6.97 20.92
N LYS A 368 3.44 -7.26 22.16
CA LYS A 368 2.74 -8.23 23.03
C LYS A 368 1.32 -7.74 23.37
N LEU A 369 1.13 -6.45 23.65
CA LEU A 369 -0.17 -5.86 23.96
C LEU A 369 -1.12 -5.84 22.75
N VAL A 370 -0.60 -5.59 21.56
CA VAL A 370 -1.39 -5.65 20.31
C VAL A 370 -2.01 -7.02 20.12
N ARG A 371 -1.25 -8.09 20.40
CA ARG A 371 -1.73 -9.47 20.36
C ARG A 371 -2.86 -9.74 21.34
N GLU A 372 -2.73 -9.27 22.58
CA GLU A 372 -3.64 -9.63 23.66
C GLU A 372 -4.95 -8.84 23.63
N ASN A 373 -4.91 -7.59 23.18
CA ASN A 373 -6.04 -6.66 23.25
C ASN A 373 -6.68 -6.34 21.90
N CYS A 374 -6.26 -6.99 20.80
CA CYS A 374 -6.68 -6.63 19.43
C CYS A 374 -6.59 -5.12 19.17
N LEU A 375 -5.53 -4.48 19.66
CA LEU A 375 -5.29 -3.06 19.41
C LEU A 375 -5.09 -2.89 17.89
N SER A 376 -5.99 -2.14 17.27
CA SER A 376 -5.82 -1.71 15.88
C SER A 376 -4.76 -0.60 15.91
N ILE A 377 -3.54 -0.92 15.49
CA ILE A 377 -2.59 0.08 15.03
C ILE A 377 -2.83 0.19 13.53
N ALA A 378 -3.41 1.30 13.09
CA ALA A 378 -3.67 1.58 11.68
C ALA A 378 -2.43 2.18 11.00
#